data_AF-A0A511IYZ2-F1
#
_entry.id   AF-A0A511IYZ2-F1
#
_cell.length_a   1.000
_cell.length_b   1.000
_cell.length_c   1.000
_cell.angle_alpha   90.00
_cell.angle_beta   90.00
_cell.angle_gamma   90.00
#
_symmetry.space_group_name_H-M   'P 1'
#
loop_
_entity.id
_entity.type
_entity.pdbx_description
1 polymer ?
#
loop_
_entity_poly.entity_id
_entity_poly.type
_entity_poly.pdbx_seq_one_letter_code
_entity_poly.pdbx_strand_id
1 'polypeptide(L)'
;MITLDKFIEQRLMDDKKNLLDLSRKETNLQDCINYVFDYFNTYINIDETQFLQIENDEKVAKYQRQIEKYSSSVQGWLIEVYTQYNKKMNQQIPKLLNNIDTFLLTNSLDNFRKYSYKCYS
;
A
#
# COMPACT_ATOMS: atom_id res chain seq x y z
N MET A 1 -3.94 -23.63 -10.95
CA MET A 1 -4.49 -22.86 -9.82
C MET A 1 -6.00 -23.11 -9.83
N ILE A 2 -6.57 -23.73 -8.79
CA ILE A 2 -8.02 -23.91 -8.69
C ILE A 2 -8.60 -22.52 -8.45
N THR A 3 -9.62 -22.09 -9.20
CA THR A 3 -10.30 -20.81 -8.95
C THR A 3 -11.17 -20.91 -7.70
N LEU A 4 -11.35 -19.81 -6.98
CA LEU A 4 -12.15 -19.75 -5.74
C LEU A 4 -13.51 -20.43 -5.92
N ASP A 5 -14.19 -20.16 -7.04
CA ASP A 5 -15.50 -20.74 -7.36
C ASP A 5 -15.49 -22.27 -7.39
N LYS A 6 -14.49 -22.86 -8.05
CA LYS A 6 -14.35 -24.32 -8.16
C LYS A 6 -14.01 -24.96 -6.81
N PHE A 7 -13.25 -24.27 -5.96
CA PHE A 7 -12.95 -24.75 -4.63
C PHE A 7 -14.19 -24.72 -3.73
N ILE A 8 -14.96 -23.63 -3.78
CA ILE A 8 -16.20 -23.51 -3.02
C ILE A 8 -17.22 -24.56 -3.47
N GLU A 9 -17.38 -24.79 -4.78
CA GLU A 9 -18.23 -25.85 -5.33
C GLU A 9 -17.84 -27.24 -4.85
N GLN A 10 -16.53 -27.55 -4.85
CA GLN A 10 -16.02 -28.84 -4.38
C GLN A 10 -16.28 -29.03 -2.88
N ARG A 11 -16.02 -28.01 -2.05
CA ARG A 11 -16.29 -28.04 -0.60
C ARG A 11 -17.77 -28.15 -0.27
N LEU A 12 -18.62 -27.48 -1.04
CA LEU A 12 -20.09 -27.58 -0.93
C LEU A 12 -20.58 -29.00 -1.20
N MET A 13 -20.01 -29.68 -2.20
CA MET A 13 -20.31 -31.07 -2.50
C MET A 13 -19.79 -32.02 -1.42
N ASP A 14 -18.57 -31.81 -0.93
CA ASP A 14 -17.94 -32.64 0.10
C ASP A 14 -18.65 -32.55 1.46
N ASP A 15 -19.03 -31.33 1.88
CA ASP A 15 -19.71 -31.10 3.16
C ASP A 15 -21.23 -31.36 3.11
N LYS A 16 -21.80 -31.59 1.92
CA LYS A 16 -23.25 -31.76 1.68
C LYS A 16 -24.11 -30.68 2.36
N LYS A 17 -23.59 -29.44 2.43
CA LYS A 17 -24.28 -28.30 3.06
C LYS A 17 -25.04 -27.50 2.01
N ASN A 18 -26.24 -27.03 2.37
CA ASN A 18 -27.01 -26.11 1.55
C ASN A 18 -26.89 -24.69 2.10
N LEU A 19 -25.97 -23.90 1.54
CA LEU A 19 -25.78 -22.50 1.92
C LEU A 19 -26.96 -21.59 1.53
N LEU A 20 -27.88 -22.07 0.70
CA LEU A 20 -29.08 -21.32 0.26
C LEU A 20 -30.28 -21.51 1.21
N ASP A 21 -30.12 -22.28 2.29
CA ASP A 21 -31.18 -22.43 3.29
C ASP A 21 -31.36 -21.15 4.12
N LEU A 22 -32.44 -20.42 3.84
CA LEU A 22 -32.78 -19.16 4.50
C LEU A 22 -33.08 -19.31 5.99
N SER A 23 -33.38 -20.52 6.47
CA SER A 23 -33.64 -20.78 7.90
C SER A 23 -32.36 -20.73 8.75
N ARG A 24 -31.18 -20.92 8.13
CA ARG A 24 -29.87 -20.96 8.80
C ARG A 24 -28.92 -19.89 8.28
N LYS A 25 -29.48 -18.74 7.89
CA LYS A 25 -28.76 -17.64 7.23
C LYS A 25 -27.47 -17.22 7.94
N GLU A 26 -27.49 -17.09 9.27
CA GLU A 26 -26.30 -16.68 10.04
C GLU A 26 -25.19 -17.75 9.99
N THR A 27 -25.55 -19.02 10.18
CA THR A 27 -24.61 -20.15 10.11
C THR A 27 -24.07 -20.35 8.70
N ASN A 28 -24.92 -20.18 7.69
CA ASN A 28 -24.54 -20.30 6.28
C ASN A 28 -23.59 -19.17 5.85
N LEU A 29 -23.81 -17.95 6.34
CA LEU A 29 -22.90 -16.83 6.09
C LEU A 29 -21.53 -17.09 6.73
N GLN A 30 -21.52 -17.60 7.95
CA GLN A 30 -20.29 -17.97 8.64
C GLN A 30 -19.54 -19.11 7.93
N ASP A 31 -20.26 -20.14 7.47
CA ASP A 31 -19.69 -21.24 6.68
C ASP A 31 -19.12 -20.76 5.33
N CYS A 32 -19.81 -19.84 4.65
CA CYS A 32 -19.31 -19.23 3.41
C CYS A 32 -18.01 -18.46 3.63
N ILE A 33 -17.94 -17.65 4.70
CA ILE A 33 -16.74 -16.92 5.10
C ILE A 33 -15.60 -17.89 5.41
N ASN A 34 -15.89 -18.99 6.12
CA ASN A 34 -14.89 -20.01 6.43
C ASN A 34 -14.35 -20.69 5.16
N TYR A 35 -15.19 -20.98 4.16
CA TYR A 35 -14.72 -21.55 2.89
C TYR A 35 -13.82 -20.59 2.10
N VAL A 36 -14.11 -19.29 2.15
CA VAL A 36 -13.24 -18.28 1.57
C VAL A 36 -11.90 -18.28 2.31
N PHE A 37 -11.91 -18.21 3.65
CA PHE A 37 -10.66 -18.27 4.42
C PHE A 37 -9.87 -19.56 4.19
N ASP A 38 -10.51 -20.72 4.13
CA ASP A 38 -9.86 -22.00 3.85
C ASP A 38 -9.22 -22.01 2.45
N TYR A 39 -9.89 -21.44 1.44
CA TYR A 39 -9.29 -21.28 0.11
C TYR A 39 -8.05 -20.41 0.13
N PHE A 40 -8.14 -19.25 0.81
CA PHE A 40 -7.02 -18.34 0.95
C PHE A 40 -5.88 -19.04 1.70
N ASN A 41 -6.13 -19.65 2.86
CA ASN A 41 -5.11 -20.34 3.64
C ASN A 41 -4.49 -21.55 2.91
N THR A 42 -5.26 -22.28 2.10
CA THR A 42 -4.80 -23.51 1.44
C THR A 42 -4.07 -23.24 0.13
N TYR A 43 -4.53 -22.27 -0.66
CA TYR A 43 -4.03 -22.05 -2.03
C TYR A 43 -3.37 -20.70 -2.24
N ILE A 44 -3.73 -19.71 -1.42
CA ILE A 44 -3.16 -18.38 -1.44
C ILE A 44 -2.37 -18.24 -0.14
N ASN A 45 -1.34 -19.07 0.00
CA ASN A 45 -0.35 -18.95 1.05
C ASN A 45 0.45 -17.66 0.75
N ILE A 46 -0.18 -16.50 1.00
CA ILE A 46 0.47 -15.19 0.95
C ILE A 46 1.42 -15.24 2.13
N ASP A 47 2.66 -15.64 1.86
CA ASP A 47 3.76 -15.45 2.79
C ASP A 47 3.69 -14.00 3.30
N GLU A 48 3.87 -13.76 4.60
CA GLU A 48 3.72 -12.41 5.19
C GLU A 48 4.51 -11.35 4.42
N THR A 49 5.59 -11.78 3.78
CA THR A 49 6.43 -11.01 2.85
C THR A 49 5.67 -10.48 1.62
N GLN A 50 4.79 -11.27 1.01
CA GLN A 50 3.96 -10.90 -0.14
C GLN A 50 2.84 -9.93 0.27
N PHE A 51 2.27 -10.10 1.47
CA PHE A 51 1.29 -9.15 2.00
C PHE A 51 1.92 -7.77 2.24
N LEU A 52 3.11 -7.74 2.86
CA LEU A 52 3.89 -6.52 3.05
C LEU A 52 4.28 -5.86 1.72
N GLN A 53 4.55 -6.65 0.68
CA GLN A 53 4.82 -6.13 -0.67
C GLN A 53 3.57 -5.47 -1.27
N ILE A 54 2.42 -6.12 -1.22
CA ILE A 54 1.15 -5.55 -1.73
C ILE A 54 0.81 -4.24 -0.99
N GLU A 55 0.95 -4.22 0.33
CA GLU A 55 0.69 -3.02 1.13
C GLU A 55 1.65 -1.87 0.76
N ASN A 56 2.94 -2.18 0.53
CA ASN A 56 3.93 -1.21 0.09
C ASN A 56 3.63 -0.69 -1.33
N ASP A 57 3.23 -1.57 -2.25
CA ASP A 57 2.88 -1.21 -3.62
C ASP A 57 1.66 -0.28 -3.65
N GLU A 58 0.63 -0.57 -2.85
CA GLU A 58 -0.53 0.32 -2.70
C GLU A 58 -0.14 1.69 -2.14
N LYS A 59 0.75 1.73 -1.13
CA LYS A 59 1.27 2.99 -0.55
C LYS A 59 2.04 3.80 -1.59
N VAL A 60 2.88 3.16 -2.39
CA VAL A 60 3.66 3.80 -3.46
C VAL A 60 2.73 4.32 -4.57
N ALA A 61 1.77 3.52 -5.03
CA ALA A 61 0.80 3.93 -6.04
C ALA A 61 -0.03 5.14 -5.59
N LYS A 62 -0.46 5.16 -4.32
CA LYS A 62 -1.16 6.31 -3.73
C LYS A 62 -0.28 7.55 -3.68
N TYR A 63 1.01 7.40 -3.37
CA TYR A 63 1.95 8.52 -3.35
C TYR A 63 2.25 9.04 -4.75
N GLN A 64 2.40 8.15 -5.75
CA GLN A 64 2.59 8.51 -7.15
C GLN A 64 1.47 9.43 -7.67
N ARG A 65 0.20 9.12 -7.35
CA ARG A 65 -0.95 9.99 -7.66
C ARG A 65 -0.85 11.38 -7.02
N GLN A 66 -0.24 11.50 -5.84
CA GLN A 66 -0.08 12.80 -5.15
C GLN A 66 0.99 13.70 -5.79
N ILE A 67 1.91 13.10 -6.55
CA ILE A 67 3.07 13.77 -7.15
C ILE A 67 2.97 13.87 -8.68
N GLU A 68 1.83 13.51 -9.27
CA GLU A 68 1.59 13.53 -10.71
C GLU A 68 1.84 14.91 -11.36
N LYS A 69 1.68 15.98 -10.58
CA LYS A 69 1.95 17.36 -11.00
C LYS A 69 3.43 17.69 -11.24
N TYR A 70 4.36 16.84 -10.79
CA TYR A 70 5.80 17.06 -10.96
C TYR A 70 6.30 16.41 -12.26
N SER A 71 7.47 16.81 -12.75
CA SER A 71 8.10 16.15 -13.90
C SER A 71 8.48 14.71 -13.58
N SER A 72 8.60 13.87 -14.61
CA SER A 72 8.93 12.45 -14.47
C SER A 72 10.22 12.20 -13.67
N SER A 73 11.23 13.05 -13.87
CA SER A 73 12.50 12.98 -13.12
C SER A 73 12.31 13.25 -11.62
N VAL A 74 11.51 14.25 -11.27
CA VAL A 74 11.21 14.61 -9.88
C VAL A 74 10.31 13.55 -9.24
N GLN A 75 9.34 13.01 -9.97
CA GLN A 75 8.50 11.91 -9.49
C GLN A 75 9.34 10.68 -9.14
N GLY A 76 10.28 10.30 -10.02
CA GLY A 76 11.19 9.17 -9.78
C GLY A 76 11.99 9.36 -8.50
N TRP A 77 12.61 10.53 -8.32
CA TRP A 77 13.36 10.85 -7.10
C TRP A 77 12.47 10.85 -5.84
N LEU A 78 11.26 11.42 -5.93
CA LEU A 78 10.32 11.44 -4.80
C LEU A 78 9.89 10.02 -4.39
N ILE A 79 9.62 9.15 -5.35
CA ILE A 79 9.25 7.74 -5.10
C ILE A 79 10.43 7.00 -4.48
N GLU A 80 11.63 7.15 -5.02
CA GLU A 80 12.84 6.50 -4.48
C GLU A 80 13.06 6.87 -3.01
N VAL A 81 13.01 8.16 -2.68
CA VAL A 81 13.18 8.64 -1.30
C VAL A 81 12.04 8.15 -0.39
N TYR A 82 10.81 8.10 -0.90
CA TYR A 82 9.67 7.59 -0.15
C TYR A 82 9.81 6.08 0.13
N THR A 83 10.23 5.29 -0.85
CA THR A 83 10.44 3.84 -0.69
C THR A 83 11.59 3.54 0.28
N GLN A 84 12.68 4.32 0.23
CA GLN A 84 13.85 4.09 1.09
C GLN A 84 13.69 4.60 2.53
N TYR A 85 13.06 5.77 2.70
CA TYR A 85 13.04 6.47 4.00
C TYR A 85 11.63 6.70 4.56
N ASN A 86 10.58 6.32 3.82
CA ASN A 86 9.17 6.59 4.15
C ASN A 86 8.88 8.09 4.40
N LYS A 87 9.68 8.98 3.78
CA LYS A 87 9.56 10.43 3.92
C LYS A 87 8.97 11.05 2.65
N LYS A 88 7.87 11.80 2.81
CA LYS A 88 7.20 12.54 1.74
C LYS A 88 7.87 13.90 1.50
N MET A 89 8.95 13.91 0.73
CA MET A 89 9.76 15.12 0.50
C MET A 89 8.98 16.25 -0.17
N ASN A 90 7.96 15.94 -0.98
CA ASN A 90 7.06 16.94 -1.57
C ASN A 90 6.30 17.77 -0.52
N GLN A 91 6.16 17.27 0.72
CA GLN A 91 5.53 17.98 1.84
C GLN A 91 6.55 18.57 2.80
N GLN A 92 7.67 17.89 3.04
CA GLN A 92 8.69 18.34 3.99
C GLN A 92 9.49 19.54 3.46
N ILE A 93 9.85 19.53 2.18
CA ILE A 93 10.63 20.61 1.57
C ILE A 93 9.87 21.95 1.65
N PRO A 94 8.59 22.06 1.22
CA PRO A 94 7.87 23.32 1.33
C PRO A 94 7.72 23.81 2.78
N LYS A 95 7.47 22.90 3.73
CA LYS A 95 7.39 23.26 5.16
C LYS A 95 8.70 23.83 5.67
N LEU A 96 9.83 23.23 5.29
CA LEU A 96 11.14 23.72 5.67
C LEU A 96 11.42 25.09 5.06
N LEU A 97 11.14 25.25 3.77
CA LEU A 97 11.38 26.50 3.05
C LEU A 97 10.51 27.64 3.58
N ASN A 98 9.26 27.38 3.95
CA ASN A 98 8.38 28.37 4.57
C ASN A 98 8.90 28.88 5.93
N ASN A 99 9.75 28.11 6.62
CA ASN A 99 10.39 28.53 7.87
C ASN A 99 11.72 29.26 7.66
N ILE A 100 12.17 29.39 6.40
CA ILE A 100 13.45 30.01 6.06
C ILE A 100 13.17 31.22 5.15
N ASP A 101 12.87 32.35 5.78
CA ASP A 101 12.55 33.60 5.09
C ASP A 101 13.66 34.08 4.15
N THR A 102 14.92 33.71 4.45
CA THR A 102 16.10 34.11 3.69
C THR A 102 16.47 33.14 2.58
N PHE A 103 15.73 32.03 2.37
CA PHE A 103 16.11 31.00 1.42
C PHE A 103 16.29 31.56 0.00
N LEU A 104 15.35 32.40 -0.44
CA LEU A 104 15.40 33.06 -1.75
C LEU A 104 16.55 34.05 -1.90
N LEU A 105 17.18 34.46 -0.79
CA LEU A 105 18.35 35.34 -0.76
C LEU A 105 19.66 34.56 -0.70
N THR A 106 19.61 33.22 -0.61
CA THR A 106 20.81 32.39 -0.58
C THR A 106 21.29 32.02 -1.98
N ASN A 107 22.58 32.26 -2.24
CA ASN A 107 23.25 31.96 -3.51
C ASN A 107 24.52 31.12 -3.33
N SER A 108 24.84 30.70 -2.09
CA SER A 108 26.02 29.87 -1.83
C SER A 108 25.64 28.39 -1.69
N LEU A 109 26.46 27.52 -2.28
CA LEU A 109 26.34 26.07 -2.15
C LEU A 109 26.36 25.60 -0.69
N ASP A 110 27.13 26.26 0.17
CA ASP A 110 27.18 25.94 1.59
C ASP A 110 25.86 26.21 2.32
N ASN A 111 25.16 27.27 1.94
CA ASN A 111 23.83 27.55 2.50
C ASN A 111 22.81 26.49 2.05
N PHE A 112 22.83 26.09 0.77
CA PHE A 112 21.97 25.01 0.28
C PHE A 112 22.23 23.68 1.01
N ARG A 113 23.50 23.33 1.24
CA ARG A 113 23.87 22.13 2.02
C ARG A 113 23.37 22.21 3.47
N LYS A 114 23.50 23.37 4.12
CA LYS A 114 23.00 23.58 5.48
C LYS A 114 21.49 23.34 5.59
N TYR A 115 20.73 23.76 4.59
CA TYR A 115 19.28 23.55 4.57
C TYR A 115 18.89 22.11 4.19
N SER A 116 19.61 21.47 3.27
CA SER A 116 19.30 20.10 2.85
C SER A 116 19.40 19.10 4.00
N TYR A 117 20.36 19.25 4.92
CA TYR A 117 20.44 18.39 6.12
C TYR A 117 19.18 18.43 6.98
N LYS A 118 18.52 19.59 7.06
CA LYS A 118 17.27 19.73 7.83
C LYS A 118 16.09 19.03 7.16
N CYS A 119 16.14 18.75 5.85
CA CYS A 119 15.11 17.96 5.16
C CYS A 119 15.15 16.47 5.55
N TYR A 120 16.31 15.97 5.99
CA TYR A 120 16.52 14.57 6.37
C TYR A 120 16.40 14.31 7.87
N SER A 121 16.44 15.35 8.70
CA SER A 121 16.08 15.27 10.13
C SER A 121 14.62 14.83 10.26
#